data_AF-S6BH31-F1
#
_entry.id   AF-S6BH31-F1
#
_cell.length_a   1.000
_cell.length_b   1.000
_cell.length_c   1.000
_cell.angle_alpha   90.00
_cell.angle_beta   90.00
_cell.angle_gamma   90.00
#
_symmetry.space_group_name_H-M   'P 1'
#
loop_
_entity.id
_entity.type
_entity.pdbx_description
1 polymer ?
#
loop_
_entity_poly.entity_id
_entity_poly.type
_entity_poly.pdbx_seq_one_letter_code
_entity_poly.pdbx_strand_id
1 'polypeptide(L)'
;MSQQLVTSDRGYIELYKLEKLFGARFALSSAVDQLDTVSIDDVYRNDSIIAHVVLRPTDPEFNISLLKGESCINLSLCLHRVPGVSLESSHGYYTISQASDIDVKGDHLGRDVKLVLKKVILTFLGKYLTTTPYAIYECLKLVDRELCHIFEICGHSSKNTTDTSNSKVRESNGDTWSLEEQKSLEFALGKTKGIPNATERWSAVAAIVKTKSADECRLRFQRCREQLLNKANEHKKTLAGMPAEYETVLARSDPLRLLSLELEAISVFNVVNIVVQLGCTRCSTAFDVILAHGDRKTAVMSRHCDKCNMAQLVEFQPEIAFASQPALGNLKLENCIFLDYITGEFFVTCQSCDTQCKVRDVQNGTCKRSVCRGCFAKLALSFTGVEFGQDNSVSRYVCNMC
;
A
#
# COMPACT_ATOMS: atom_id res chain seq x y z
N MET A 1 -41.19 -7.48 -17.66
CA MET A 1 -40.49 -6.29 -17.14
C MET A 1 -39.59 -6.59 -15.92
N SER A 2 -39.39 -7.85 -15.53
CA SER A 2 -38.71 -8.23 -14.28
C SER A 2 -37.23 -8.64 -14.40
N GLN A 3 -36.71 -8.97 -15.59
CA GLN A 3 -35.32 -9.41 -15.76
C GLN A 3 -34.30 -8.27 -15.97
N GLN A 4 -34.72 -7.09 -16.41
CA GLN A 4 -33.81 -5.95 -16.66
C GLN A 4 -33.40 -5.16 -15.40
N LEU A 5 -34.09 -5.36 -14.27
CA LEU A 5 -33.78 -4.68 -13.00
C LEU A 5 -32.72 -5.42 -12.16
N VAL A 6 -32.58 -6.74 -12.35
CA VAL A 6 -31.63 -7.59 -11.59
C VAL A 6 -30.17 -7.31 -12.02
N THR A 7 -29.96 -6.96 -13.29
CA THR A 7 -28.62 -6.71 -13.86
C THR A 7 -28.00 -5.35 -13.49
N SER A 8 -28.73 -4.50 -12.76
CA SER A 8 -28.26 -3.17 -12.34
C SER A 8 -27.75 -3.15 -10.90
N ASP A 9 -28.07 -4.18 -10.10
CA ASP A 9 -27.57 -4.29 -8.72
C ASP A 9 -26.11 -4.74 -8.75
N ARG A 10 -25.23 -3.87 -8.27
CA ARG A 10 -23.79 -4.12 -8.29
C ARG A 10 -23.34 -5.15 -7.25
N GLY A 11 -24.12 -5.36 -6.19
CA GLY A 11 -23.91 -6.48 -5.26
C GLY A 11 -24.20 -7.82 -5.96
N TYR A 12 -25.28 -7.88 -6.74
CA TYR A 12 -25.55 -9.03 -7.60
C TYR A 12 -24.40 -9.29 -8.58
N ILE A 13 -23.90 -8.24 -9.24
CA ILE A 13 -22.76 -8.33 -10.15
C ILE A 13 -21.48 -8.83 -9.43
N GLU A 14 -21.24 -8.41 -8.18
CA GLU A 14 -20.10 -8.88 -7.38
C GLU A 14 -20.16 -10.39 -7.14
N LEU A 15 -21.32 -10.89 -6.70
CA LEU A 15 -21.55 -12.31 -6.47
C LEU A 15 -21.46 -13.12 -7.76
N TYR A 16 -22.03 -12.61 -8.85
CA TYR A 16 -21.95 -13.25 -10.16
C TYR A 16 -20.50 -13.32 -10.69
N LYS A 17 -19.69 -12.28 -10.43
CA LYS A 17 -18.26 -12.30 -10.75
C LYS A 17 -17.50 -13.34 -9.93
N LEU A 18 -17.84 -13.50 -8.65
CA LEU A 18 -17.27 -14.54 -7.79
C LEU A 18 -17.66 -15.93 -8.27
N GLU A 19 -18.94 -16.16 -8.57
CA GLU A 19 -19.43 -17.41 -9.14
C GLU A 19 -18.72 -17.74 -10.46
N LYS A 20 -18.54 -16.77 -11.36
CA LYS A 20 -17.79 -16.99 -12.61
C LYS A 20 -16.31 -17.30 -12.39
N LEU A 21 -15.68 -16.69 -11.39
CA LEU A 21 -14.25 -16.89 -11.10
C LEU A 21 -13.96 -18.28 -10.54
N PHE A 22 -14.85 -18.76 -9.68
CA PHE A 22 -14.64 -20.00 -8.94
C PHE A 22 -15.41 -21.19 -9.53
N GLY A 23 -16.49 -20.93 -10.29
CA GLY A 23 -17.37 -21.95 -10.86
C GLY A 23 -17.98 -22.82 -9.76
N ALA A 24 -17.90 -24.15 -9.93
CA ALA A 24 -18.36 -25.12 -8.93
C ALA A 24 -17.63 -25.06 -7.56
N ARG A 25 -16.61 -24.20 -7.44
CA ARG A 25 -15.87 -23.96 -6.19
C ARG A 25 -16.44 -22.80 -5.36
N PHE A 26 -17.58 -22.26 -5.78
CA PHE A 26 -18.28 -21.19 -5.09
C PHE A 26 -19.69 -21.66 -4.77
N ALA A 27 -20.10 -21.44 -3.52
CA ALA A 27 -21.44 -21.72 -3.05
C ALA A 27 -21.87 -20.62 -2.08
N LEU A 28 -23.16 -20.32 -2.06
CA LEU A 28 -23.76 -19.37 -1.13
C LEU A 28 -24.68 -20.11 -0.17
N SER A 29 -24.65 -19.70 1.10
CA SER A 29 -25.61 -20.11 2.11
C SER A 29 -26.20 -18.90 2.82
N SER A 30 -27.41 -19.08 3.35
CA SER A 30 -28.03 -18.06 4.21
C SER A 30 -27.26 -17.98 5.53
N ALA A 31 -27.06 -16.76 6.05
CA ALA A 31 -26.48 -16.58 7.38
C ALA A 31 -27.37 -17.14 8.51
N VAL A 32 -28.67 -17.33 8.23
CA VAL A 32 -29.69 -17.84 9.17
C VAL A 32 -29.76 -19.37 9.14
N ASP A 33 -29.68 -19.98 7.96
CA ASP A 33 -29.77 -21.43 7.74
C ASP A 33 -28.52 -21.91 6.98
N GLN A 34 -27.46 -22.25 7.74
CA GLN A 34 -26.12 -22.60 7.22
C GLN A 34 -26.05 -23.93 6.44
N LEU A 35 -27.18 -24.60 6.20
CA LEU A 35 -27.22 -25.93 5.57
C LEU A 35 -27.64 -25.94 4.10
N ASP A 36 -28.29 -24.89 3.60
CA ASP A 36 -28.84 -24.89 2.25
C ASP A 36 -27.99 -24.06 1.28
N THR A 37 -27.62 -24.68 0.16
CA THR A 37 -26.98 -24.00 -0.96
C THR A 37 -28.04 -23.21 -1.72
N VAL A 38 -27.90 -21.89 -1.80
CA VAL A 38 -28.95 -21.00 -2.33
C VAL A 38 -28.49 -20.28 -3.59
N SER A 39 -29.41 -19.98 -4.51
CA SER A 39 -29.12 -19.18 -5.70
C SER A 39 -28.80 -17.73 -5.34
N ILE A 40 -27.96 -17.07 -6.15
CA ILE A 40 -27.65 -15.64 -6.02
C ILE A 40 -28.93 -14.81 -6.01
N ASP A 41 -29.90 -15.15 -6.87
CA ASP A 41 -31.17 -14.42 -7.02
C ASP A 41 -31.99 -14.36 -5.71
N ASP A 42 -31.83 -15.36 -4.85
CA ASP A 42 -32.59 -15.49 -3.60
C ASP A 42 -31.92 -14.75 -2.43
N VAL A 43 -30.59 -14.64 -2.44
CA VAL A 43 -29.82 -14.18 -1.26
C VAL A 43 -29.15 -12.84 -1.43
N TYR A 44 -28.97 -12.32 -2.65
CA TYR A 44 -28.22 -11.06 -2.87
C TYR A 44 -28.84 -9.85 -2.14
N ARG A 45 -30.13 -9.94 -1.80
CA ARG A 45 -30.84 -8.88 -1.06
C ARG A 45 -30.66 -8.94 0.45
N ASN A 46 -30.16 -10.04 0.98
CA ASN A 46 -30.01 -10.23 2.42
C ASN A 46 -28.94 -9.30 2.97
N ASP A 47 -29.11 -8.89 4.24
CA ASP A 47 -28.15 -8.05 4.94
C ASP A 47 -26.83 -8.78 5.19
N SER A 48 -26.89 -10.10 5.35
CA SER A 48 -25.71 -10.96 5.47
C SER A 48 -25.91 -12.27 4.70
N ILE A 49 -24.83 -12.72 4.05
CA ILE A 49 -24.76 -13.98 3.32
C ILE A 49 -23.43 -14.65 3.60
N ILE A 50 -23.36 -15.97 3.52
CA ILE A 50 -22.10 -16.70 3.68
C ILE A 50 -21.66 -17.20 2.31
N ALA A 51 -20.47 -16.78 1.89
CA ALA A 51 -19.82 -17.24 0.67
C ALA A 51 -18.78 -18.31 0.99
N HIS A 52 -19.02 -19.53 0.50
CA HIS A 52 -18.09 -20.63 0.57
C HIS A 52 -17.23 -20.65 -0.69
N VAL A 53 -15.91 -20.56 -0.52
CA VAL A 53 -14.94 -20.46 -1.61
C VAL A 53 -13.87 -21.52 -1.44
N VAL A 54 -13.67 -22.34 -2.48
CA VAL A 54 -12.57 -23.31 -2.54
C VAL A 54 -11.43 -22.71 -3.37
N LEU A 55 -10.45 -22.13 -2.69
CA LEU A 55 -9.23 -21.63 -3.31
C LEU A 55 -8.33 -22.79 -3.71
N ARG A 56 -7.85 -22.77 -4.95
CA ARG A 56 -6.80 -23.67 -5.44
C ARG A 56 -5.71 -22.76 -5.97
N PRO A 57 -4.48 -22.83 -5.42
CA PRO A 57 -3.38 -22.02 -5.91
C PRO A 57 -3.31 -22.11 -7.43
N THR A 58 -3.44 -20.97 -8.10
CA THR A 58 -3.37 -20.89 -9.56
C THR A 58 -1.96 -20.62 -10.07
N ASP A 59 -1.06 -20.21 -9.18
CA ASP A 59 0.35 -20.02 -9.46
C ASP A 59 1.05 -21.38 -9.67
N PRO A 60 1.65 -21.63 -10.86
CA PRO A 60 2.38 -22.87 -11.14
C PRO A 60 3.62 -23.07 -10.24
N GLU A 61 4.18 -21.98 -9.69
CA GLU A 61 5.34 -22.04 -8.79
C GLU A 61 4.94 -22.35 -7.33
N PHE A 62 3.64 -22.36 -7.02
CA PHE A 62 3.19 -22.69 -5.67
C PHE A 62 3.47 -24.15 -5.32
N ASN A 63 4.24 -24.37 -4.25
CA ASN A 63 4.52 -25.71 -3.77
C ASN A 63 3.28 -26.34 -3.10
N ILE A 64 2.54 -27.13 -3.87
CA ILE A 64 1.31 -27.82 -3.45
C ILE A 64 1.53 -28.72 -2.22
N SER A 65 2.77 -29.21 -1.98
CA SER A 65 3.08 -30.02 -0.80
C SER A 65 2.89 -29.25 0.52
N LEU A 66 2.90 -27.91 0.51
CA LEU A 66 2.61 -27.08 1.68
C LEU A 66 1.17 -27.25 2.18
N LEU A 67 0.26 -27.73 1.33
CA LEU A 67 -1.11 -28.04 1.70
C LEU A 67 -1.30 -29.49 2.20
N LYS A 68 -0.21 -30.21 2.49
CA LYS A 68 -0.19 -31.56 3.09
C LYS A 68 -1.14 -32.57 2.42
N GLY A 69 -1.30 -32.46 1.09
CA GLY A 69 -2.09 -33.40 0.28
C GLY A 69 -3.51 -32.94 -0.07
N GLU A 70 -4.05 -31.91 0.60
CA GLU A 70 -5.27 -31.25 0.13
C GLU A 70 -4.90 -30.17 -0.88
N SER A 71 -5.23 -30.32 -2.16
CA SER A 71 -4.86 -29.34 -3.20
C SER A 71 -5.65 -28.02 -3.13
N CYS A 72 -6.28 -27.69 -2.01
CA CYS A 72 -7.15 -26.54 -1.86
C CYS A 72 -7.22 -25.97 -0.43
N ILE A 73 -7.69 -24.73 -0.34
CA ILE A 73 -7.98 -24.00 0.90
C ILE A 73 -9.47 -23.66 0.89
N ASN A 74 -10.19 -24.10 1.92
CA ASN A 74 -11.64 -23.88 2.04
C ASN A 74 -11.90 -22.64 2.89
N LEU A 75 -12.47 -21.61 2.29
CA LEU A 75 -12.86 -20.37 2.97
C LEU A 75 -14.37 -20.29 3.12
N SER A 76 -14.85 -19.85 4.27
CA SER A 76 -16.24 -19.41 4.46
C SER A 76 -16.23 -17.97 4.94
N LEU A 77 -16.86 -17.09 4.17
CA LEU A 77 -16.82 -15.63 4.37
C LEU A 77 -18.23 -15.12 4.63
N CYS A 78 -18.47 -14.58 5.82
CA CYS A 78 -19.69 -13.85 6.13
C CYS A 78 -19.60 -12.45 5.52
N LEU A 79 -20.35 -12.23 4.45
CA LEU A 79 -20.41 -10.99 3.70
C LEU A 79 -21.58 -10.16 4.21
N HIS A 80 -21.29 -8.97 4.72
CA HIS A 80 -22.30 -8.01 5.16
C HIS A 80 -22.56 -7.00 4.06
N ARG A 81 -23.82 -6.78 3.71
CA ARG A 81 -24.20 -5.81 2.70
C ARG A 81 -23.98 -4.39 3.25
N VAL A 82 -23.32 -3.53 2.48
CA VAL A 82 -23.08 -2.15 2.88
C VAL A 82 -24.36 -1.33 2.64
N PRO A 83 -25.01 -0.76 3.69
CA PRO A 83 -26.24 0.01 3.52
C PRO A 83 -25.97 1.39 2.91
N GLY A 84 -26.86 1.86 2.03
CA GLY A 84 -26.85 3.24 1.52
C GLY A 84 -25.95 3.52 0.30
N VAL A 85 -25.44 2.48 -0.37
CA VAL A 85 -24.61 2.63 -1.58
C VAL A 85 -25.49 2.99 -2.79
N SER A 86 -25.46 4.26 -3.21
CA SER A 86 -26.12 4.71 -4.45
C SER A 86 -25.44 4.10 -5.70
N LEU A 87 -26.20 3.94 -6.79
CA LEU A 87 -25.76 3.39 -8.08
C LEU A 87 -24.51 4.09 -8.68
N GLU A 88 -24.21 5.31 -8.24
CA GLU A 88 -23.10 6.14 -8.72
C GLU A 88 -21.83 6.09 -7.86
N SER A 89 -21.84 5.38 -6.74
CA SER A 89 -20.70 5.37 -5.80
C SER A 89 -19.67 4.26 -6.09
N SER A 90 -18.38 4.59 -5.98
CA SER A 90 -17.23 3.71 -6.25
C SER A 90 -16.86 2.79 -5.07
N HIS A 91 -17.81 2.56 -4.15
CA HIS A 91 -17.60 1.76 -2.94
C HIS A 91 -17.90 0.26 -3.19
N GLY A 92 -17.34 -0.61 -2.35
CA GLY A 92 -17.68 -2.02 -2.31
C GLY A 92 -19.11 -2.25 -1.77
N TYR A 93 -19.77 -3.29 -2.27
CA TYR A 93 -21.18 -3.58 -1.96
C TYR A 93 -21.34 -4.58 -0.82
N TYR A 94 -20.31 -5.41 -0.62
CA TYR A 94 -20.17 -6.30 0.52
C TYR A 94 -18.90 -5.95 1.29
N THR A 95 -18.94 -6.16 2.60
CA THR A 95 -17.80 -5.99 3.51
C THR A 95 -17.68 -7.18 4.47
N ILE A 96 -16.50 -7.31 5.05
CA ILE A 96 -16.20 -8.24 6.14
C ILE A 96 -15.68 -7.37 7.28
N SER A 97 -16.39 -7.35 8.40
CA SER A 97 -16.17 -6.35 9.45
C SER A 97 -15.19 -6.84 10.52
N GLN A 98 -15.10 -8.15 10.72
CA GLN A 98 -14.35 -8.75 11.82
C GLN A 98 -13.73 -10.10 11.44
N ALA A 99 -12.69 -10.53 12.16
CA ALA A 99 -11.98 -11.78 11.88
C ALA A 99 -12.82 -13.06 12.12
N SER A 100 -13.91 -12.95 12.88
CA SER A 100 -14.92 -14.00 13.07
C SER A 100 -15.79 -14.20 11.83
N ASP A 101 -15.90 -13.20 10.95
CA ASP A 101 -16.62 -13.31 9.68
C ASP A 101 -15.84 -14.16 8.65
N ILE A 102 -14.58 -14.50 8.94
CA ILE A 102 -13.72 -15.31 8.06
C ILE A 102 -13.44 -16.63 8.76
N ASP A 103 -13.86 -17.73 8.16
CA ASP A 103 -13.48 -19.08 8.58
C ASP A 103 -12.58 -19.74 7.53
N VAL A 104 -11.43 -20.23 7.97
CA VAL A 104 -10.44 -20.92 7.12
C VAL A 104 -10.41 -22.38 7.55
N LYS A 105 -11.14 -23.20 6.80
CA LYS A 105 -11.31 -24.63 7.06
C LYS A 105 -10.11 -25.43 6.53
N GLY A 106 -9.80 -26.52 7.21
CA GLY A 106 -8.69 -27.40 6.89
C GLY A 106 -7.72 -27.55 8.04
N ASP A 107 -7.65 -28.75 8.62
CA ASP A 107 -6.73 -29.07 9.73
C ASP A 107 -5.28 -29.21 9.24
N HIS A 108 -5.08 -29.34 7.93
CA HIS A 108 -3.78 -29.34 7.28
C HIS A 108 -3.06 -28.00 7.40
N LEU A 109 -3.80 -26.89 7.45
CA LEU A 109 -3.26 -25.53 7.49
C LEU A 109 -2.82 -25.15 8.90
N GLY A 110 -1.57 -24.67 9.02
CA GLY A 110 -1.04 -24.15 10.27
C GLY A 110 -1.83 -22.94 10.78
N ARG A 111 -1.87 -22.75 12.11
CA ARG A 111 -2.58 -21.63 12.75
C ARG A 111 -2.14 -20.26 12.20
N ASP A 112 -0.85 -20.09 11.94
CA ASP A 112 -0.27 -18.83 11.47
C ASP A 112 -0.75 -18.48 10.06
N VAL A 113 -0.78 -19.46 9.16
CA VAL A 113 -1.32 -19.28 7.79
C VAL A 113 -2.77 -18.82 7.84
N LYS A 114 -3.59 -19.44 8.70
CA LYS A 114 -4.99 -19.03 8.88
C LYS A 114 -5.11 -17.58 9.37
N LEU A 115 -4.25 -17.16 10.31
CA LEU A 115 -4.24 -15.80 10.83
C LEU A 115 -3.76 -14.79 9.78
N VAL A 116 -2.73 -15.09 9.01
CA VAL A 116 -2.22 -14.23 7.94
C VAL A 116 -3.27 -14.07 6.85
N LEU A 117 -3.94 -15.15 6.42
CA LEU A 117 -5.03 -15.08 5.45
C LEU A 117 -6.15 -14.15 5.90
N LYS A 118 -6.63 -14.30 7.15
CA LYS A 118 -7.64 -13.41 7.73
C LYS A 118 -7.19 -11.94 7.72
N LYS A 119 -5.93 -11.71 8.08
CA LYS A 119 -5.34 -10.37 8.15
C LYS A 119 -5.20 -9.72 6.79
N VAL A 120 -4.73 -10.46 5.78
CA VAL A 120 -4.62 -9.96 4.39
C VAL A 120 -6.00 -9.53 3.88
N ILE A 121 -7.02 -10.36 4.10
CA ILE A 121 -8.40 -10.06 3.69
C ILE A 121 -8.92 -8.79 4.38
N LEU A 122 -8.85 -8.72 5.72
CA LEU A 122 -9.35 -7.55 6.46
C LEU A 122 -8.58 -6.27 6.14
N THR A 123 -7.26 -6.36 5.94
CA THR A 123 -6.42 -5.20 5.61
C THR A 123 -6.76 -4.66 4.23
N PHE A 124 -6.94 -5.55 3.25
CA PHE A 124 -7.34 -5.16 1.91
C PHE A 124 -8.70 -4.46 1.94
N LEU A 125 -9.69 -5.06 2.59
CA LEU A 125 -11.03 -4.47 2.66
C LEU A 125 -11.03 -3.13 3.42
N GLY A 126 -10.32 -3.01 4.54
CA GLY A 126 -10.21 -1.75 5.27
C GLY A 126 -9.61 -0.61 4.43
N LYS A 127 -8.65 -0.90 3.55
CA LYS A 127 -7.97 0.11 2.72
C LYS A 127 -8.72 0.41 1.42
N TYR A 128 -9.35 -0.59 0.80
CA TYR A 128 -9.85 -0.50 -0.57
C TYR A 128 -11.38 -0.53 -0.70
N LEU A 129 -12.14 -0.80 0.37
CA LEU A 129 -13.61 -0.85 0.32
C LEU A 129 -14.22 0.47 -0.15
N THR A 130 -13.62 1.62 0.17
CA THR A 130 -14.16 2.93 -0.21
C THR A 130 -13.73 3.38 -1.61
N THR A 131 -12.72 2.75 -2.22
CA THR A 131 -12.10 3.21 -3.46
C THR A 131 -12.25 2.21 -4.61
N THR A 132 -12.54 0.95 -4.28
CA THR A 132 -12.54 -0.16 -5.24
C THR A 132 -13.93 -0.77 -5.34
N PRO A 133 -14.59 -0.73 -6.51
CA PRO A 133 -15.81 -1.47 -6.71
C PRO A 133 -15.49 -2.97 -6.75
N TYR A 134 -16.41 -3.79 -6.24
CA TYR A 134 -16.23 -5.26 -6.16
C TYR A 134 -15.04 -5.67 -5.27
N ALA A 135 -14.93 -5.05 -4.09
CA ALA A 135 -13.79 -5.21 -3.19
C ALA A 135 -13.57 -6.67 -2.74
N ILE A 136 -14.63 -7.47 -2.52
CA ILE A 136 -14.49 -8.88 -2.13
C ILE A 136 -13.88 -9.69 -3.28
N TYR A 137 -14.37 -9.43 -4.50
CA TYR A 137 -13.87 -10.09 -5.71
C TYR A 137 -12.39 -9.81 -5.98
N GLU A 138 -11.96 -8.55 -5.87
CA GLU A 138 -10.55 -8.19 -6.05
C GLU A 138 -9.68 -8.66 -4.86
N CYS A 139 -10.23 -8.69 -3.65
CA CYS A 139 -9.56 -9.26 -2.47
C CYS A 139 -9.25 -10.75 -2.65
N LEU A 140 -10.19 -11.55 -3.14
CA LEU A 140 -9.96 -13.00 -3.29
C LEU A 140 -8.98 -13.33 -4.40
N LYS A 141 -8.94 -12.54 -5.48
CA LYS A 141 -7.87 -12.63 -6.48
C LYS A 141 -6.50 -12.32 -5.89
N LEU A 142 -6.42 -11.29 -5.06
CA LEU A 142 -5.18 -10.95 -4.38
C LEU A 142 -4.71 -12.12 -3.51
N VAL A 143 -5.61 -12.66 -2.68
CA VAL A 143 -5.27 -13.77 -1.79
C VAL A 143 -4.74 -14.95 -2.58
N ASP A 144 -5.41 -15.34 -3.67
CA ASP A 144 -4.99 -16.46 -4.52
C ASP A 144 -3.59 -16.24 -5.14
N ARG A 145 -3.29 -15.01 -5.57
CA ARG A 145 -1.98 -14.65 -6.15
C ARG A 145 -0.86 -14.64 -5.12
N GLU A 146 -1.12 -14.12 -3.92
CA GLU A 146 -0.10 -13.96 -2.90
C GLU A 146 0.09 -15.21 -2.02
N LEU A 147 -0.53 -16.35 -2.37
CA LEU A 147 -0.44 -17.59 -1.58
C LEU A 147 1.02 -18.03 -1.38
N CYS A 148 1.87 -17.96 -2.41
CA CYS A 148 3.29 -18.29 -2.29
C CYS A 148 3.94 -17.49 -1.15
N HIS A 149 3.78 -16.16 -1.19
CA HIS A 149 4.39 -15.25 -0.24
C HIS A 149 3.79 -15.38 1.18
N ILE A 150 2.47 -15.58 1.28
CA ILE A 150 1.78 -15.82 2.55
C ILE A 150 2.36 -17.05 3.25
N PHE A 151 2.63 -18.13 2.52
CA PHE A 151 3.18 -19.35 3.09
C PHE A 151 4.68 -19.23 3.42
N GLU A 152 5.45 -18.51 2.61
CA GLU A 152 6.85 -18.18 2.91
C GLU A 152 7.00 -17.44 4.23
N ILE A 153 6.21 -16.37 4.44
CA ILE A 153 6.21 -15.59 5.69
C ILE A 153 5.90 -16.47 6.91
N CYS A 154 4.97 -17.42 6.76
CA CYS A 154 4.58 -18.33 7.84
C CYS A 154 5.64 -19.40 8.15
N GLY A 155 6.51 -19.75 7.19
CA GLY A 155 7.59 -20.72 7.39
C GLY A 155 8.70 -20.26 8.35
N HIS A 156 8.84 -18.95 8.54
CA HIS A 156 9.88 -18.35 9.39
C HIS A 156 9.46 -18.07 10.83
N SER A 157 8.15 -18.11 11.13
CA SER A 157 7.62 -17.73 12.44
C SER A 157 7.34 -18.96 13.30
N SER A 158 8.39 -19.56 13.85
CA SER A 158 8.27 -20.43 15.03
C SER A 158 9.03 -19.80 16.18
N LYS A 159 8.35 -18.91 16.92
CA LYS A 159 8.40 -18.82 18.40
C LYS A 159 7.52 -17.68 18.94
N ASN A 160 6.55 -18.11 19.74
CA ASN A 160 5.94 -17.46 20.92
C ASN A 160 4.87 -16.37 20.74
N THR A 161 3.62 -16.79 20.98
CA THR A 161 2.45 -16.02 21.43
C THR A 161 2.38 -15.95 22.96
N THR A 162 1.89 -14.83 23.51
CA THR A 162 0.92 -14.81 24.65
C THR A 162 0.14 -13.49 24.71
N ASP A 163 -1.14 -13.60 25.06
CA ASP A 163 -2.29 -12.70 24.92
C ASP A 163 -2.38 -11.48 25.89
N THR A 164 -3.19 -10.46 25.55
CA THR A 164 -4.51 -10.15 26.18
C THR A 164 -4.92 -8.66 26.12
N SER A 165 -6.18 -8.45 25.75
CA SER A 165 -7.04 -7.24 25.66
C SER A 165 -7.20 -6.37 26.92
N ASN A 166 -7.51 -5.06 26.78
CA ASN A 166 -8.86 -4.49 27.07
C ASN A 166 -8.97 -2.96 26.78
N SER A 167 -10.15 -2.54 26.35
CA SER A 167 -10.58 -1.18 25.98
C SER A 167 -11.42 -0.50 27.07
N LYS A 168 -11.38 0.85 27.16
CA LYS A 168 -12.49 1.67 27.69
C LYS A 168 -12.58 3.02 26.95
N VAL A 169 -13.73 3.24 26.33
CA VAL A 169 -14.20 4.49 25.71
C VAL A 169 -14.88 5.36 26.77
N ARG A 170 -14.74 6.68 26.66
CA ARG A 170 -15.69 7.67 27.20
C ARG A 170 -15.93 8.75 26.15
N GLU A 171 -17.19 8.89 25.75
CA GLU A 171 -17.72 10.01 24.96
C GLU A 171 -17.91 11.26 25.83
N SER A 172 -17.78 12.46 25.23
CA SER A 172 -18.74 13.56 25.44
C SER A 172 -18.50 14.77 24.54
N ASN A 173 -19.63 15.34 24.10
CA ASN A 173 -19.92 16.69 23.60
C ASN A 173 -19.64 17.07 22.14
N GLY A 174 -20.76 17.28 21.45
CA GLY A 174 -20.93 17.69 20.05
C GLY A 174 -20.35 19.07 19.76
N ASP A 175 -19.87 19.21 18.53
CA ASP A 175 -19.05 20.33 18.09
C ASP A 175 -19.77 21.12 16.99
N THR A 176 -20.12 22.36 17.29
CA THR A 176 -20.87 23.28 16.44
C THR A 176 -19.92 24.03 15.50
N TRP A 177 -19.30 23.30 14.55
CA TRP A 177 -18.47 23.85 13.48
C TRP A 177 -19.04 23.47 12.12
N SER A 178 -19.34 24.47 11.28
CA SER A 178 -19.76 24.22 9.91
C SER A 178 -18.57 23.81 9.02
N LEU A 179 -18.86 23.18 7.87
CA LEU A 179 -17.83 22.81 6.90
C LEU A 179 -17.08 24.04 6.34
N GLU A 180 -17.77 25.18 6.24
CA GLU A 180 -17.20 26.44 5.76
C GLU A 180 -16.24 27.04 6.80
N GLU A 181 -16.60 26.99 8.07
CA GLU A 181 -15.74 27.43 9.18
C GLU A 181 -14.47 26.57 9.29
N GLN A 182 -14.60 25.26 9.09
CA GLN A 182 -13.48 24.32 9.08
C GLN A 182 -12.50 24.59 7.91
N LYS A 183 -13.01 24.82 6.70
CA LYS A 183 -12.19 25.19 5.53
C LYS A 183 -11.48 26.52 5.73
N SER A 184 -12.15 27.48 6.35
CA SER A 184 -11.57 28.79 6.67
C SER A 184 -10.42 28.66 7.67
N LEU A 185 -10.57 27.80 8.69
CA LEU A 185 -9.51 27.50 9.66
C LEU A 185 -8.28 26.86 9.00
N GLU A 186 -8.46 25.88 8.12
CA GLU A 186 -7.37 25.22 7.39
C GLU A 186 -6.60 26.19 6.49
N PHE A 187 -7.32 27.06 5.78
CA PHE A 187 -6.74 28.11 4.96
C PHE A 187 -5.91 29.11 5.81
N ALA A 188 -6.47 29.54 6.95
CA ALA A 188 -5.81 30.45 7.88
C ALA A 188 -4.51 29.86 8.45
N LEU A 189 -4.51 28.57 8.81
CA LEU A 189 -3.31 27.85 9.29
C LEU A 189 -2.22 27.75 8.23
N GLY A 190 -2.59 27.58 6.95
CA GLY A 190 -1.64 27.57 5.83
C GLY A 190 -0.94 28.92 5.63
N LYS A 191 -1.69 30.02 5.75
CA LYS A 191 -1.17 31.39 5.55
C LYS A 191 -0.32 31.91 6.71
N THR A 192 -0.55 31.44 7.93
CA THR A 192 0.09 31.95 9.16
C THR A 192 1.30 31.11 9.63
N LYS A 193 1.72 30.13 8.83
CA LYS A 193 2.83 29.19 9.14
C LYS A 193 4.17 29.86 9.44
N GLY A 194 4.40 31.07 8.92
CA GLY A 194 5.65 31.82 9.08
C GLY A 194 5.75 32.68 10.35
N ILE A 195 4.69 32.75 11.18
CA ILE A 195 4.70 33.58 12.40
C ILE A 195 5.26 32.75 13.58
N PRO A 196 6.40 33.15 14.18
CA PRO A 196 7.04 32.37 15.25
C PRO A 196 6.34 32.53 16.61
N ASN A 197 5.73 33.68 16.89
CA ASN A 197 5.02 33.93 18.14
C ASN A 197 3.63 33.28 18.13
N ALA A 198 3.39 32.37 19.09
CA ALA A 198 2.16 31.58 19.16
C ALA A 198 0.90 32.43 19.39
N THR A 199 0.98 33.46 20.24
CA THR A 199 -0.17 34.32 20.57
C THR A 199 -0.56 35.17 19.36
N GLU A 200 0.43 35.78 18.70
CA GLU A 200 0.22 36.55 17.47
C GLU A 200 -0.31 35.68 16.33
N ARG A 201 0.17 34.44 16.23
CA ARG A 201 -0.29 33.49 15.23
C ARG A 201 -1.77 33.15 15.40
N TRP A 202 -2.24 32.87 16.61
CA TRP A 202 -3.65 32.52 16.83
C TRP A 202 -4.58 33.73 16.69
N SER A 203 -4.11 34.94 17.05
CA SER A 203 -4.81 36.19 16.74
C SER A 203 -4.95 36.41 15.23
N ALA A 204 -3.88 36.15 14.46
CA ALA A 204 -3.90 36.24 13.00
C ALA A 204 -4.82 35.17 12.36
N VAL A 205 -4.84 33.96 12.90
CA VAL A 205 -5.75 32.89 12.46
C VAL A 205 -7.20 33.30 12.70
N ALA A 206 -7.55 33.81 13.88
CA ALA A 206 -8.89 34.27 14.19
C ALA A 206 -9.35 35.44 13.31
N ALA A 207 -8.44 36.36 12.99
CA ALA A 207 -8.72 37.47 12.08
C ALA A 207 -9.09 37.01 10.66
N ILE A 208 -8.57 35.86 10.22
CA ILE A 208 -8.90 35.25 8.91
C ILE A 208 -10.22 34.47 8.99
N VAL A 209 -10.44 33.71 10.07
CA VAL A 209 -11.66 32.92 10.26
C VAL A 209 -12.88 33.81 10.50
N LYS A 210 -12.71 34.95 11.18
CA LYS A 210 -13.70 36.00 11.52
C LYS A 210 -14.88 35.56 12.38
N THR A 211 -15.36 34.32 12.25
CA THR A 211 -16.55 33.80 12.93
C THR A 211 -16.27 33.23 14.31
N LYS A 212 -15.00 32.95 14.64
CA LYS A 212 -14.56 32.31 15.88
C LYS A 212 -13.36 33.04 16.48
N SER A 213 -13.25 32.99 17.81
CA SER A 213 -12.14 33.58 18.56
C SER A 213 -10.82 32.79 18.38
N ALA A 214 -9.70 33.41 18.77
CA ALA A 214 -8.37 32.79 18.72
C ALA A 214 -8.28 31.53 19.57
N ASP A 215 -8.94 31.52 20.73
CA ASP A 215 -8.97 30.35 21.61
C ASP A 215 -9.84 29.21 21.06
N GLU A 216 -10.98 29.52 20.44
CA GLU A 216 -11.83 28.52 19.78
C GLU A 216 -11.12 27.88 18.57
N CYS A 217 -10.43 28.68 17.75
CA CYS A 217 -9.63 28.18 16.63
C CYS A 217 -8.48 27.28 17.10
N ARG A 218 -7.83 27.65 18.21
CA ARG A 218 -6.75 26.89 18.83
C ARG A 218 -7.25 25.55 19.38
N LEU A 219 -8.38 25.56 20.10
CA LEU A 219 -9.01 24.36 20.65
C LEU A 219 -9.45 23.41 19.54
N ARG A 220 -10.06 23.92 18.47
CA ARG A 220 -10.47 23.11 17.31
C ARG A 220 -9.27 22.49 16.60
N PHE A 221 -8.18 23.24 16.39
CA PHE A 221 -6.94 22.70 15.85
C PHE A 221 -6.33 21.62 16.75
N GLN A 222 -6.32 21.82 18.08
CA GLN A 222 -5.85 20.81 19.02
C GLN A 222 -6.71 19.55 18.96
N ARG A 223 -8.05 19.68 18.90
CA ARG A 223 -8.97 18.54 18.77
C ARG A 223 -8.81 17.80 17.44
N CYS A 224 -8.68 18.51 16.31
CA CYS A 224 -8.41 17.89 15.01
C CYS A 224 -7.05 17.18 14.99
N ARG A 225 -6.03 17.79 15.59
CA ARG A 225 -4.71 17.17 15.76
C ARG A 225 -4.78 15.95 16.66
N GLU A 226 -5.52 16.01 17.76
CA GLU A 226 -5.75 14.91 18.68
C GLU A 226 -6.54 13.78 18.00
N GLN A 227 -7.54 14.08 17.17
CA GLN A 227 -8.24 13.08 16.37
C GLN A 227 -7.35 12.43 15.30
N LEU A 228 -6.46 13.19 14.66
CA LEU A 228 -5.47 12.64 13.73
C LEU A 228 -4.44 11.78 14.46
N LEU A 229 -3.97 12.24 15.62
CA LEU A 229 -3.06 11.48 16.48
C LEU A 229 -3.74 10.24 17.06
N ASN A 230 -5.02 10.32 17.44
CA ASN A 230 -5.82 9.20 17.94
C ASN A 230 -6.16 8.22 16.84
N LYS A 231 -6.48 8.65 15.61
CA LYS A 231 -6.58 7.74 14.45
C LYS A 231 -5.24 7.07 14.14
N ALA A 232 -4.13 7.80 14.22
CA ALA A 232 -2.79 7.24 14.05
C ALA A 232 -2.39 6.31 15.21
N ASN A 233 -2.82 6.62 16.44
CA ASN A 233 -2.59 5.79 17.64
C ASN A 233 -3.52 4.60 17.70
N GLU A 234 -4.75 4.70 17.22
CA GLU A 234 -5.71 3.61 17.04
C GLU A 234 -5.17 2.70 15.97
N HIS A 235 -4.74 3.21 14.81
CA HIS A 235 -4.00 2.43 13.81
C HIS A 235 -2.78 1.72 14.45
N LYS A 236 -1.97 2.42 15.27
CA LYS A 236 -0.87 1.81 16.03
C LYS A 236 -1.31 0.85 17.14
N LYS A 237 -2.50 1.01 17.73
CA LYS A 237 -3.08 0.14 18.79
C LYS A 237 -3.71 -1.12 18.21
N THR A 238 -4.35 -1.03 17.05
CA THR A 238 -4.81 -2.18 16.26
C THR A 238 -3.61 -3.02 15.79
N LEU A 239 -2.44 -2.38 15.67
CA LEU A 239 -1.14 -3.00 15.38
C LEU A 239 -0.31 -3.30 16.65
N ALA A 240 -0.77 -2.96 17.85
CA ALA A 240 0.00 -3.15 19.08
C ALA A 240 -0.06 -4.62 19.50
N GLY A 241 1.11 -5.26 19.55
CA GLY A 241 1.25 -6.69 19.85
C GLY A 241 1.59 -7.55 18.63
N MET A 242 1.77 -6.94 17.46
CA MET A 242 2.23 -7.63 16.27
C MET A 242 3.66 -7.11 15.89
N PRO A 243 4.59 -7.99 15.49
CA PRO A 243 5.99 -7.64 15.23
C PRO A 243 6.14 -6.70 14.02
N ALA A 244 7.00 -5.67 14.09
CA ALA A 244 7.14 -4.63 13.05
C ALA A 244 7.49 -5.10 11.61
N GLU A 245 7.61 -6.41 11.41
CA GLU A 245 8.10 -7.10 10.20
C GLU A 245 7.00 -7.43 9.18
N TYR A 246 5.70 -7.24 9.50
CA TYR A 246 4.61 -7.39 8.52
C TYR A 246 4.18 -6.02 7.95
N GLU A 247 5.05 -5.34 7.21
CA GLU A 247 4.57 -4.28 6.35
C GLU A 247 3.62 -4.90 5.30
N THR A 248 2.51 -4.24 5.00
CA THR A 248 1.43 -4.83 4.18
C THR A 248 1.98 -5.40 2.87
N VAL A 249 1.67 -6.66 2.56
CA VAL A 249 2.03 -7.39 1.31
C VAL A 249 1.81 -6.58 0.02
N LEU A 250 0.97 -5.53 0.08
CA LEU A 250 0.58 -4.65 -1.02
C LEU A 250 1.49 -3.42 -1.21
N ALA A 251 2.31 -3.08 -0.22
CA ALA A 251 3.15 -1.90 -0.22
C ALA A 251 4.56 -2.29 0.26
N ARG A 252 5.52 -2.31 -0.64
CA ARG A 252 6.94 -2.54 -0.30
C ARG A 252 7.65 -1.21 -0.21
N SER A 253 8.34 -0.95 0.89
CA SER A 253 9.13 0.26 1.11
C SER A 253 10.55 -0.12 1.48
N ASP A 254 11.50 0.19 0.61
CA ASP A 254 12.89 -0.25 0.76
C ASP A 254 13.87 0.79 0.17
N PRO A 255 15.16 0.78 0.59
CA PRO A 255 16.17 1.63 -0.01
C PRO A 255 16.51 1.17 -1.43
N LEU A 256 16.67 2.14 -2.34
CA LEU A 256 17.21 1.94 -3.68
C LEU A 256 18.71 2.23 -3.66
N ARG A 257 19.54 1.22 -3.90
CA ARG A 257 21.01 1.28 -3.73
C ARG A 257 21.74 1.05 -5.03
N LEU A 258 22.85 1.77 -5.22
CA LEU A 258 23.81 1.51 -6.28
C LEU A 258 24.81 0.44 -5.82
N LEU A 259 25.08 -0.54 -6.68
CA LEU A 259 26.05 -1.60 -6.46
C LEU A 259 27.41 -1.20 -7.03
N SER A 260 28.48 -1.50 -6.28
CA SER A 260 29.87 -1.16 -6.65
C SER A 260 30.04 0.30 -7.10
N LEU A 261 29.49 1.23 -6.30
CA LEU A 261 29.60 2.66 -6.58
C LEU A 261 31.07 3.12 -6.51
N GLU A 262 31.53 3.73 -7.59
CA GLU A 262 32.85 4.34 -7.70
C GLU A 262 32.71 5.82 -8.03
N LEU A 263 33.39 6.67 -7.25
CA LEU A 263 33.40 8.11 -7.40
C LEU A 263 34.86 8.60 -7.50
N GLU A 264 35.17 9.37 -8.54
CA GLU A 264 36.47 10.01 -8.73
C GLU A 264 36.31 11.53 -8.63
N ALA A 265 37.01 12.15 -7.67
CA ALA A 265 36.99 13.59 -7.39
C ALA A 265 35.59 14.18 -7.08
N ILE A 266 34.65 13.34 -6.65
CA ILE A 266 33.29 13.72 -6.22
C ILE A 266 33.16 13.40 -4.72
N SER A 267 32.72 14.38 -3.92
CA SER A 267 32.52 14.20 -2.47
C SER A 267 31.12 13.67 -2.13
N VAL A 268 30.10 14.17 -2.81
CA VAL A 268 28.68 13.86 -2.60
C VAL A 268 27.94 13.93 -3.92
N PHE A 269 26.85 13.18 -4.05
CA PHE A 269 25.89 13.40 -5.13
C PHE A 269 24.44 13.27 -4.66
N ASN A 270 23.54 13.95 -5.35
CA ASN A 270 22.12 14.04 -5.03
C ASN A 270 21.28 13.74 -6.27
N VAL A 271 20.16 13.05 -6.08
CA VAL A 271 19.23 12.75 -7.16
C VAL A 271 18.51 14.03 -7.62
N VAL A 272 18.53 14.29 -8.93
CA VAL A 272 17.67 15.29 -9.58
C VAL A 272 16.42 14.61 -10.11
N ASN A 273 16.59 13.56 -10.89
CA ASN A 273 15.52 12.63 -11.25
C ASN A 273 16.13 11.27 -11.57
N ILE A 274 15.31 10.24 -11.47
CA ILE A 274 15.62 8.91 -11.96
C ILE A 274 14.45 8.42 -12.80
N VAL A 275 14.76 7.60 -13.79
CA VAL A 275 13.79 6.85 -14.57
C VAL A 275 13.97 5.38 -14.22
N VAL A 276 12.90 4.78 -13.69
CA VAL A 276 12.86 3.37 -13.30
C VAL A 276 11.78 2.67 -14.09
N GLN A 277 12.03 1.41 -14.42
CA GLN A 277 11.04 0.52 -15.01
C GLN A 277 10.35 -0.27 -13.91
N LEU A 278 9.02 -0.22 -13.89
CA LEU A 278 8.19 -0.94 -12.95
C LEU A 278 7.24 -1.88 -13.69
N GLY A 279 6.81 -2.94 -13.02
CA GLY A 279 5.80 -3.88 -13.49
C GLY A 279 4.52 -3.78 -12.68
N CYS A 280 3.36 -3.98 -13.31
CA CYS A 280 2.12 -4.20 -12.58
C CYS A 280 2.14 -5.56 -11.87
N THR A 281 1.85 -5.62 -10.57
CA THR A 281 1.78 -6.90 -9.83
C THR A 281 0.70 -7.86 -10.35
N ARG A 282 -0.31 -7.36 -11.08
CA ARG A 282 -1.43 -8.17 -11.58
C ARG A 282 -1.23 -8.76 -12.97
N CYS A 283 -0.66 -8.00 -13.89
CA CYS A 283 -0.57 -8.41 -15.30
C CYS A 283 0.85 -8.36 -15.85
N SER A 284 1.83 -8.08 -14.97
CA SER A 284 3.26 -7.97 -15.28
C SER A 284 3.58 -7.01 -16.43
N THR A 285 2.67 -6.09 -16.73
CA THR A 285 2.88 -5.10 -17.79
C THR A 285 3.87 -4.08 -17.27
N ALA A 286 5.01 -3.99 -17.95
CA ALA A 286 6.06 -3.03 -17.67
C ALA A 286 5.66 -1.62 -18.11
N PHE A 287 6.12 -0.63 -17.37
CA PHE A 287 5.98 0.79 -17.67
C PHE A 287 7.09 1.59 -16.98
N ASP A 288 7.44 2.73 -17.56
CA ASP A 288 8.53 3.55 -17.05
C ASP A 288 7.98 4.70 -16.21
N VAL A 289 8.70 5.05 -15.14
CA VAL A 289 8.33 6.08 -14.19
C VAL A 289 9.48 7.06 -14.00
N ILE A 290 9.18 8.35 -14.16
CA ILE A 290 10.12 9.43 -13.87
C ILE A 290 9.86 9.90 -12.43
N LEU A 291 10.83 9.68 -11.55
CA LEU A 291 10.82 10.11 -10.17
C LEU A 291 11.72 11.34 -10.05
N ALA A 292 11.10 12.53 -10.14
CA ALA A 292 11.82 13.79 -10.09
C ALA A 292 11.82 14.40 -8.68
N HIS A 293 13.00 14.82 -8.24
CA HIS A 293 13.17 15.71 -7.12
C HIS A 293 12.80 17.13 -7.56
N GLY A 294 11.54 17.52 -7.34
CA GLY A 294 11.06 18.91 -7.49
C GLY A 294 11.07 19.66 -6.15
N ASP A 295 10.23 20.70 -6.01
CA ASP A 295 10.03 21.45 -4.74
C ASP A 295 9.46 20.59 -3.57
N ARG A 296 9.13 19.33 -3.83
CA ARG A 296 8.58 18.38 -2.85
C ARG A 296 9.68 17.45 -2.36
N LYS A 297 9.72 17.21 -1.04
CA LYS A 297 10.65 16.26 -0.39
C LYS A 297 10.49 14.81 -0.85
N THR A 298 9.34 14.46 -1.44
CA THR A 298 9.00 13.12 -1.90
C THR A 298 8.33 13.23 -3.26
N ALA A 299 8.82 12.49 -4.25
CA ALA A 299 8.17 12.32 -5.53
C ALA A 299 7.04 11.31 -5.37
N VAL A 300 5.82 11.64 -5.82
CA VAL A 300 4.65 10.76 -5.72
C VAL A 300 4.00 10.66 -7.08
N MET A 301 3.77 9.43 -7.55
CA MET A 301 3.04 9.14 -8.76
C MET A 301 1.91 8.16 -8.45
N SER A 302 0.69 8.52 -8.85
CA SER A 302 -0.49 7.64 -8.78
C SER A 302 -1.07 7.45 -10.17
N ARG A 303 -1.39 6.20 -10.53
CA ARG A 303 -1.97 5.85 -11.83
C ARG A 303 -2.81 4.58 -11.75
N HIS A 304 -3.45 4.22 -12.86
CA HIS A 304 -4.06 2.91 -13.04
C HIS A 304 -3.32 2.16 -14.16
N CYS A 305 -3.22 0.84 -14.02
CA CYS A 305 -2.60 0.00 -15.04
C CYS A 305 -3.45 -0.05 -16.32
N ASP A 306 -2.86 0.20 -17.48
CA ASP A 306 -3.59 0.29 -18.75
C ASP A 306 -4.25 -1.03 -19.19
N LYS A 307 -3.76 -2.19 -18.70
CA LYS A 307 -4.31 -3.50 -19.06
C LYS A 307 -5.36 -4.02 -18.07
N CYS A 308 -5.15 -3.85 -16.77
CA CYS A 308 -5.98 -4.47 -15.74
C CYS A 308 -6.68 -3.46 -14.82
N ASN A 309 -6.48 -2.16 -15.05
CA ASN A 309 -7.02 -1.05 -14.30
C ASN A 309 -6.72 -1.08 -12.79
N MET A 310 -5.68 -1.82 -12.37
CA MET A 310 -5.23 -1.85 -10.99
C MET A 310 -4.63 -0.49 -10.60
N ALA A 311 -5.08 0.08 -9.49
CA ALA A 311 -4.53 1.32 -8.95
C ALA A 311 -3.10 1.10 -8.45
N GLN A 312 -2.20 2.00 -8.82
CA GLN A 312 -0.76 1.93 -8.59
C GLN A 312 -0.29 3.23 -7.94
N LEU A 313 0.54 3.11 -6.90
CA LEU A 313 1.15 4.25 -6.22
C LEU A 313 2.66 4.01 -6.09
N VAL A 314 3.44 5.04 -6.41
CA VAL A 314 4.90 5.03 -6.32
C VAL A 314 5.33 6.28 -5.58
N GLU A 315 6.05 6.11 -4.49
CA GLU A 315 6.60 7.20 -3.70
C GLU A 315 8.12 7.06 -3.63
N PHE A 316 8.86 8.12 -3.89
CA PHE A 316 10.32 8.12 -3.81
C PHE A 316 10.81 9.30 -2.98
N GLN A 317 11.51 8.99 -1.90
CA GLN A 317 12.13 9.95 -1.01
C GLN A 317 13.64 9.93 -1.24
N PRO A 318 14.21 10.90 -1.98
CA PRO A 318 15.63 10.93 -2.26
C PRO A 318 16.46 11.19 -0.99
N GLU A 319 17.65 10.62 -0.96
CA GLU A 319 18.67 10.84 0.06
C GLU A 319 19.97 11.33 -0.58
N ILE A 320 20.82 11.96 0.24
CA ILE A 320 22.16 12.37 -0.17
C ILE A 320 23.03 11.12 -0.20
N ALA A 321 23.67 10.85 -1.34
CA ALA A 321 24.49 9.66 -1.52
C ALA A 321 25.99 10.00 -1.40
N PHE A 322 26.72 9.07 -0.78
CA PHE A 322 28.16 9.14 -0.54
C PHE A 322 28.84 7.88 -1.09
N ALA A 323 30.16 7.91 -1.29
CA ALA A 323 30.91 6.70 -1.67
C ALA A 323 30.70 5.54 -0.66
N SER A 324 30.60 5.85 0.63
CA SER A 324 30.35 4.87 1.70
C SER A 324 28.87 4.49 1.87
N GLN A 325 27.95 5.28 1.33
CA GLN A 325 26.51 5.08 1.44
C GLN A 325 25.87 5.27 0.06
N PRO A 326 25.83 4.21 -0.76
CA PRO A 326 25.38 4.30 -2.14
C PRO A 326 23.84 4.25 -2.26
N ALA A 327 23.11 4.73 -1.26
CA ALA A 327 21.64 4.76 -1.28
C ALA A 327 21.16 6.03 -1.99
N LEU A 328 20.33 5.89 -3.02
CA LEU A 328 19.71 7.01 -3.74
C LEU A 328 18.52 7.61 -2.98
N GLY A 329 17.90 6.80 -2.13
CA GLY A 329 16.70 7.15 -1.38
C GLY A 329 15.83 5.94 -1.08
N ASN A 330 14.70 6.19 -0.44
CA ASN A 330 13.69 5.18 -0.15
C ASN A 330 12.62 5.17 -1.24
N LEU A 331 12.39 4.01 -1.84
CA LEU A 331 11.36 3.77 -2.84
C LEU A 331 10.24 2.95 -2.20
N LYS A 332 9.00 3.42 -2.37
CA LYS A 332 7.81 2.72 -1.90
C LYS A 332 6.87 2.46 -3.07
N LEU A 333 6.50 1.20 -3.22
CA LEU A 333 5.72 0.69 -4.33
C LEU A 333 4.44 0.06 -3.80
N GLU A 334 3.28 0.52 -4.29
CA GLU A 334 2.00 -0.15 -4.10
C GLU A 334 1.48 -0.69 -5.43
N ASN A 335 1.16 -2.00 -5.47
CA ASN A 335 0.73 -2.73 -6.67
C ASN A 335 1.70 -2.63 -7.87
N CYS A 336 2.98 -2.39 -7.56
CA CYS A 336 4.08 -2.31 -8.53
C CYS A 336 5.25 -3.19 -8.07
N ILE A 337 5.94 -3.81 -9.02
CA ILE A 337 7.22 -4.48 -8.82
C ILE A 337 8.33 -3.64 -9.45
N PHE A 338 9.48 -3.53 -8.80
CA PHE A 338 10.66 -2.93 -9.40
C PHE A 338 11.24 -3.90 -10.43
N LEU A 339 11.51 -3.42 -11.65
CA LEU A 339 12.09 -4.25 -12.71
C LEU A 339 13.53 -3.82 -13.02
N ASP A 340 13.73 -2.53 -13.31
CA ASP A 340 15.05 -2.03 -13.71
C ASP A 340 15.23 -0.52 -13.45
N TYR A 341 16.49 -0.10 -13.46
CA TYR A 341 16.91 1.29 -13.50
C TYR A 341 17.33 1.69 -14.92
N ILE A 342 16.66 2.68 -15.51
CA ILE A 342 16.92 3.09 -16.89
C ILE A 342 18.00 4.17 -16.96
N THR A 343 17.81 5.28 -16.25
CA THR A 343 18.74 6.43 -16.28
C THR A 343 18.51 7.36 -15.10
N GLY A 344 19.47 8.22 -14.80
CA GLY A 344 19.31 9.27 -13.81
C GLY A 344 20.13 10.51 -14.09
N GLU A 345 19.66 11.60 -13.48
CA GLU A 345 20.33 12.88 -13.42
C GLU A 345 20.70 13.18 -11.98
N PHE A 346 21.93 13.66 -11.76
CA PHE A 346 22.47 13.90 -10.44
C PHE A 346 23.16 15.25 -10.35
N PHE A 347 23.09 15.87 -9.17
CA PHE A 347 24.01 16.93 -8.79
C PHE A 347 25.19 16.31 -8.05
N VAL A 348 26.39 16.46 -8.60
CA VAL A 348 27.64 16.00 -7.99
C VAL A 348 28.41 17.19 -7.42
N THR A 349 29.01 17.04 -6.25
CA THR A 349 29.84 18.08 -5.62
C THR A 349 31.31 17.72 -5.84
N CYS A 350 32.08 18.63 -6.43
CA CYS A 350 33.51 18.44 -6.64
C CYS A 350 34.25 18.41 -5.29
N GLN A 351 35.09 17.40 -5.07
CA GLN A 351 35.85 17.25 -3.83
C GLN A 351 36.93 18.34 -3.65
N SER A 352 37.39 18.97 -4.72
CA SER A 352 38.50 19.94 -4.66
C SER A 352 38.08 21.38 -4.44
N CYS A 353 36.88 21.77 -4.87
CA CYS A 353 36.44 23.17 -4.83
C CYS A 353 34.95 23.37 -4.51
N ASP A 354 34.28 22.30 -4.06
CA ASP A 354 32.86 22.26 -3.65
C ASP A 354 31.85 22.76 -4.69
N THR A 355 32.29 22.93 -5.94
CA THR A 355 31.41 23.36 -7.03
C THR A 355 30.46 22.23 -7.39
N GLN A 356 29.16 22.52 -7.35
CA GLN A 356 28.12 21.58 -7.75
C GLN A 356 27.98 21.55 -9.28
N CYS A 357 28.03 20.36 -9.84
CA CYS A 357 27.91 20.10 -11.27
C CYS A 357 26.73 19.16 -11.53
N LYS A 358 25.98 19.37 -12.62
CA LYS A 358 24.90 18.46 -13.03
C LYS A 358 25.44 17.42 -14.00
N VAL A 359 25.26 16.14 -13.69
CA VAL A 359 25.57 14.99 -14.56
C VAL A 359 24.25 14.37 -15.00
N ARG A 360 24.13 14.07 -16.30
CA ARG A 360 22.91 13.52 -16.91
C ARG A 360 23.18 12.18 -17.57
N ASP A 361 22.10 11.49 -17.90
CA ASP A 361 22.11 10.23 -18.64
C ASP A 361 23.00 9.17 -17.99
N VAL A 362 23.00 9.10 -16.65
CA VAL A 362 23.77 8.11 -15.92
C VAL A 362 22.99 6.81 -15.92
N GLN A 363 23.59 5.76 -16.48
CA GLN A 363 22.95 4.46 -16.69
C GLN A 363 23.74 3.36 -16.00
N ASN A 364 23.07 2.23 -15.76
CA ASN A 364 23.70 1.06 -15.19
C ASN A 364 24.89 0.56 -16.05
N GLY A 365 26.01 0.24 -15.39
CA GLY A 365 27.23 -0.25 -16.04
C GLY A 365 28.02 0.81 -16.82
N THR A 366 27.64 2.09 -16.76
CA THR A 366 28.34 3.17 -17.46
C THR A 366 29.22 3.99 -16.51
N CYS A 367 30.43 4.33 -16.96
CA CYS A 367 31.29 5.31 -16.29
C CYS A 367 31.07 6.69 -16.91
N LYS A 368 30.39 7.58 -16.19
CA LYS A 368 30.09 8.93 -16.67
C LYS A 368 31.16 9.88 -16.19
N ARG A 369 31.86 10.49 -17.15
CA ARG A 369 32.92 11.46 -16.91
C ARG A 369 32.43 12.87 -17.22
N SER A 370 32.77 13.80 -16.36
CA SER A 370 32.52 15.24 -16.56
C SER A 370 33.70 16.06 -16.03
N VAL A 371 33.66 17.37 -16.25
CA VAL A 371 34.70 18.28 -15.77
C VAL A 371 34.06 19.28 -14.83
N CYS A 372 34.70 19.51 -13.68
CA CYS A 372 34.26 20.49 -12.71
C CYS A 372 34.26 21.89 -13.32
N ARG A 373 33.17 22.65 -13.15
CA ARG A 373 33.04 24.02 -13.67
C ARG A 373 33.83 25.06 -12.88
N GLY A 374 34.28 24.73 -11.67
CA GLY A 374 35.07 25.62 -10.81
C GLY A 374 36.58 25.46 -10.99
N CYS A 375 37.09 24.23 -10.90
CA CYS A 375 38.52 23.93 -10.89
C CYS A 375 39.02 23.08 -12.06
N PHE A 376 38.14 22.71 -12.99
CA PHE A 376 38.45 21.84 -14.14
C PHE A 376 38.97 20.43 -13.80
N ALA A 377 38.81 19.98 -12.55
CA ALA A 377 39.08 18.59 -12.16
C ALA A 377 38.20 17.62 -12.95
N LYS A 378 38.75 16.45 -13.31
CA LYS A 378 38.00 15.36 -13.95
C LYS A 378 37.18 14.66 -12.88
N LEU A 379 35.87 14.60 -13.10
CA LEU A 379 34.90 13.95 -12.22
C LEU A 379 34.42 12.66 -12.88
N ALA A 380 34.35 11.56 -12.15
CA ALA A 380 33.78 10.30 -12.66
C ALA A 380 32.81 9.66 -11.68
N LEU A 381 31.73 9.09 -12.21
CA LEU A 381 30.73 8.32 -11.47
C LEU A 381 30.43 7.03 -12.24
N SER A 382 30.58 5.88 -11.58
CA SER A 382 30.24 4.55 -12.11
C SER A 382 29.58 3.67 -11.05
N PHE A 383 28.76 2.72 -11.50
CA PHE A 383 28.20 1.64 -10.69
C PHE A 383 27.85 0.44 -11.59
N THR A 384 27.70 -0.75 -11.01
CA THR A 384 27.51 -2.03 -11.74
C THR A 384 26.09 -2.56 -11.71
N GLY A 385 25.25 -2.04 -10.81
CA GLY A 385 23.86 -2.44 -10.67
C GLY A 385 23.06 -1.53 -9.76
N VAL A 386 21.75 -1.74 -9.72
CA VAL A 386 20.84 -1.08 -8.77
C VAL A 386 20.03 -2.16 -8.05
N GLU A 387 19.99 -2.09 -6.73
CA GLU A 387 19.25 -3.02 -5.87
C GLU A 387 18.10 -2.29 -5.17
N PHE A 388 16.93 -2.94 -5.08
CA PHE A 388 15.78 -2.45 -4.35
C PHE A 388 15.45 -3.39 -3.19
N GLY A 389 15.71 -2.93 -1.96
CA GLY A 389 15.65 -3.75 -0.74
C GLY A 389 16.76 -4.81 -0.70
N GLN A 390 16.81 -5.63 0.35
CA GLN A 390 17.70 -6.80 0.35
C GLN A 390 17.01 -7.96 -0.36
N ASP A 391 17.62 -8.47 -1.43
CA ASP A 391 17.24 -9.76 -2.01
C ASP A 391 17.54 -10.88 -1.00
N ASN A 392 16.53 -11.30 -0.22
CA ASN A 392 16.58 -12.59 0.47
C ASN A 392 16.14 -13.75 -0.43
N SER A 393 15.97 -13.49 -1.75
CA SER A 393 15.46 -14.43 -2.74
C SER A 393 16.40 -14.68 -3.94
N VAL A 394 17.71 -14.47 -3.81
CA VAL A 394 18.69 -14.94 -4.82
C VAL A 394 19.92 -15.57 -4.16
N SER A 395 19.70 -16.70 -3.48
CA SER A 395 20.70 -17.76 -3.39
C SER A 395 20.12 -18.99 -4.11
N ARG A 396 20.85 -19.49 -5.12
CA ARG A 396 20.49 -20.52 -6.14
C ARG A 396 19.77 -19.85 -7.32
N TYR A 397 20.39 -19.60 -8.48
CA TYR A 397 20.99 -20.58 -9.38
C TYR A 397 22.13 -19.97 -10.21
N VAL A 398 23.39 -20.14 -9.79
CA VAL A 398 24.52 -20.28 -10.72
C VAL A 398 25.52 -21.24 -10.09
N CYS A 399 25.33 -22.55 -10.28
CA CYS A 399 26.42 -23.50 -10.42
C CYS A 399 25.85 -24.85 -10.91
N ASN A 400 25.85 -25.07 -12.22
CA ASN A 400 26.35 -26.30 -12.85
C ASN A 400 26.08 -26.30 -14.36
N MET A 401 27.10 -26.76 -15.11
CA MET A 401 27.18 -27.05 -16.55
C MET A 401 27.42 -25.82 -17.45
N CYS A 402 28.52 -25.68 -18.20
CA CYS A 402 29.61 -26.60 -18.61
C CYS A 402 30.96 -25.86 -18.64
#